data_AF-A0A1W9STU4-F1
#
_entry.id   AF-A0A1W9STU4-F1
#
_cell.length_a   1.000
_cell.length_b   1.000
_cell.length_c   1.000
_cell.angle_alpha   90.00
_cell.angle_beta   90.00
_cell.angle_gamma   90.00
#
_symmetry.space_group_name_H-M   'P 1'
#
loop_
_entity.id
_entity.type
_entity.pdbx_description
1 polymer ?
#
loop_
_entity_poly.entity_id
_entity_poly.type
_entity_poly.pdbx_seq_one_letter_code
_entity_poly.pdbx_strand_id
1 'polypeptide(L)'
;MILLKNMFSNQELNRQYNRIISLISSTKNFEPDDEMRSHLTKYICVICSGFIENSIYHVFYDIAERSTEQSVVLTYAKSQLFKIQNTNSKKIRILTKSFNPDWHDPLRDFLQENNRSTAINYILKERHNIAHGRDSTITIRKLEENLSKTIEVIQYIENIT
;
A
#
# COMPACT_ATOMS: atom_id res chain seq x y z
N MET A 1 -19.33 -21.50 8.69
CA MET A 1 -19.15 -20.04 8.79
C MET A 1 -17.66 -19.76 8.85
N ILE A 2 -17.00 -19.58 7.70
CA ILE A 2 -15.58 -19.25 7.67
C ILE A 2 -15.49 -17.77 8.01
N LEU A 3 -14.98 -17.44 9.20
CA LEU A 3 -14.56 -16.08 9.53
C LEU A 3 -13.55 -15.67 8.46
N LEU A 4 -13.93 -14.78 7.56
CA LEU A 4 -12.96 -14.04 6.73
C LEU A 4 -12.06 -13.31 7.72
N LYS A 5 -10.88 -13.87 7.98
CA LYS A 5 -9.87 -13.22 8.80
C LYS A 5 -9.58 -11.88 8.12
N ASN A 6 -9.87 -10.79 8.81
CA ASN A 6 -9.52 -9.45 8.35
C ASN A 6 -8.01 -9.44 8.06
N MET A 7 -7.64 -8.91 6.90
CA MET A 7 -6.25 -8.89 6.44
C MET A 7 -5.43 -7.81 7.15
N PHE A 8 -6.10 -6.75 7.62
CA PHE A 8 -5.56 -5.67 8.45
C PHE A 8 -6.39 -5.53 9.74
N SER A 9 -5.84 -4.93 10.79
CA SER A 9 -6.60 -4.56 11.98
C SER A 9 -7.59 -3.44 11.67
N ASN A 10 -7.20 -2.52 10.80
CA ASN A 10 -8.00 -1.38 10.41
C ASN A 10 -9.13 -1.77 9.41
N GLN A 11 -10.39 -1.53 9.79
CA GLN A 11 -11.56 -1.93 8.98
C GLN A 11 -11.62 -1.21 7.63
N GLU A 12 -11.20 0.05 7.57
CA GLU A 12 -11.22 0.83 6.33
C GLU A 12 -10.21 0.29 5.30
N LEU A 13 -9.04 -0.17 5.78
CA LEU A 13 -8.06 -0.85 4.92
C LEU A 13 -8.60 -2.17 4.36
N ASN A 14 -9.31 -2.97 5.17
CA ASN A 14 -9.96 -4.19 4.68
C ASN A 14 -11.01 -3.89 3.61
N ARG A 15 -11.82 -2.84 3.80
CA ARG A 15 -12.82 -2.41 2.80
C ARG A 15 -12.16 -2.04 1.47
N GLN A 16 -11.10 -1.23 1.51
CA GLN A 16 -10.37 -0.82 0.30
C GLN A 16 -9.68 -2.00 -0.38
N TYR A 17 -9.03 -2.87 0.38
CA TYR A 17 -8.37 -4.05 -0.16
C TYR A 17 -9.37 -4.99 -0.85
N ASN A 18 -10.48 -5.31 -0.19
CA ASN A 18 -11.52 -6.18 -0.76
C ASN A 18 -12.10 -5.59 -2.05
N ARG A 19 -12.29 -4.26 -2.10
CA ARG A 19 -12.68 -3.56 -3.33
C ARG A 19 -11.64 -3.74 -4.44
N ILE A 20 -10.35 -3.56 -4.14
CA ILE A 20 -9.28 -3.73 -5.13
C ILE A 20 -9.24 -5.17 -5.66
N ILE A 21 -9.30 -6.17 -4.80
CA ILE A 21 -9.30 -7.59 -5.21
C ILE A 21 -10.53 -7.93 -6.06
N SER A 22 -11.70 -7.41 -5.70
CA SER A 22 -12.92 -7.57 -6.51
C SER A 22 -12.77 -6.96 -7.92
N LEU A 23 -12.15 -5.76 -8.03
CA LEU A 23 -11.87 -5.11 -9.31
C LEU A 23 -10.85 -5.90 -10.14
N ILE A 24 -9.78 -6.41 -9.51
CA ILE A 24 -8.78 -7.26 -10.18
C ILE A 24 -9.44 -8.53 -10.72
N SER A 25 -10.22 -9.22 -9.90
CA SER A 25 -10.94 -10.44 -10.29
C SER A 25 -11.88 -10.18 -11.47
N SER A 26 -12.70 -9.13 -11.38
CA SER A 26 -13.61 -8.73 -12.45
C SER A 26 -12.86 -8.41 -13.75
N THR A 27 -11.72 -7.72 -13.67
CA THR A 27 -10.90 -7.34 -14.84
C THR A 27 -10.22 -8.55 -15.48
N LYS A 28 -9.83 -9.56 -14.69
CA LYS A 28 -9.24 -10.81 -15.20
C LYS A 28 -10.26 -11.68 -15.94
N ASN A 29 -11.51 -11.69 -15.46
CA ASN A 29 -12.60 -12.46 -16.04
C ASN A 29 -13.31 -11.74 -17.21
N PHE A 30 -12.88 -10.53 -17.55
CA PHE A 30 -13.45 -9.76 -18.64
C PHE A 30 -13.03 -10.36 -19.99
N GLU A 31 -14.03 -10.75 -20.80
CA GLU A 31 -13.95 -11.24 -22.19
C GLU A 31 -13.28 -10.20 -23.14
N PRO A 32 -12.90 -10.55 -24.39
CA PRO A 32 -11.70 -10.00 -25.02
C PRO A 32 -11.90 -8.61 -25.63
N ASP A 33 -11.73 -7.60 -24.80
CA ASP A 33 -11.33 -6.25 -25.21
C ASP A 33 -10.04 -5.88 -24.43
N ASP A 34 -8.91 -6.03 -25.10
CA ASP A 34 -7.58 -5.77 -24.51
C ASP A 34 -7.35 -4.29 -24.24
N GLU A 35 -8.01 -3.39 -24.99
CA GLU A 35 -7.95 -1.95 -24.74
C GLU A 35 -8.69 -1.62 -23.45
N MET A 36 -9.92 -2.10 -23.29
CA MET A 36 -10.69 -1.90 -22.06
C MET A 36 -9.97 -2.50 -20.85
N ARG A 37 -9.41 -3.71 -20.99
CA ARG A 37 -8.60 -4.36 -19.93
C ARG A 37 -7.39 -3.50 -19.55
N SER A 38 -6.72 -2.90 -20.53
CA SER A 38 -5.61 -1.98 -20.31
C SER A 38 -6.04 -0.73 -19.55
N HIS A 39 -7.15 -0.10 -19.93
CA HIS A 39 -7.70 1.06 -19.22
C HIS A 39 -8.12 0.75 -17.79
N LEU A 40 -8.80 -0.38 -17.57
CA LEU A 40 -9.17 -0.84 -16.22
C LEU A 40 -7.93 -1.12 -15.37
N THR A 41 -6.89 -1.73 -15.95
CA THR A 41 -5.63 -1.98 -15.23
C THR A 41 -4.98 -0.67 -14.78
N LYS A 42 -4.96 0.36 -15.64
CA LYS A 42 -4.45 1.70 -15.30
C LYS A 42 -5.26 2.33 -14.17
N TYR A 43 -6.59 2.24 -14.22
CA TYR A 43 -7.46 2.72 -13.14
C TYR A 43 -7.20 2.01 -11.81
N ILE A 44 -7.10 0.68 -11.82
CA ILE A 44 -6.79 -0.10 -10.61
C ILE A 44 -5.41 0.27 -10.07
N CYS A 45 -4.43 0.54 -10.93
CA CYS A 45 -3.10 1.00 -10.49
C CYS A 45 -3.16 2.30 -9.69
N VAL A 46 -4.01 3.25 -10.11
CA VAL A 46 -4.23 4.51 -9.37
C VAL A 46 -4.86 4.22 -8.00
N ILE A 47 -5.85 3.32 -7.94
CA ILE A 47 -6.46 2.91 -6.67
C ILE A 47 -5.43 2.23 -5.75
N CYS A 48 -4.63 1.29 -6.27
CA CYS A 48 -3.58 0.64 -5.50
C CYS A 48 -2.57 1.65 -4.92
N SER A 49 -2.16 2.64 -5.71
CA SER A 49 -1.29 3.71 -5.22
C SER A 49 -1.91 4.51 -4.07
N GLY A 50 -3.20 4.86 -4.18
CA GLY A 50 -3.90 5.57 -3.10
C GLY A 50 -4.06 4.70 -1.85
N PHE A 51 -4.35 3.42 -2.02
CA PHE A 51 -4.43 2.45 -0.94
C PHE A 51 -3.11 2.29 -0.18
N ILE A 52 -1.97 2.30 -0.87
CA ILE A 52 -0.63 2.25 -0.23
C ILE A 52 -0.44 3.47 0.67
N GLU A 53 -0.72 4.67 0.18
CA GLU A 53 -0.60 5.91 0.96
C GLU A 53 -1.49 5.86 2.21
N ASN A 54 -2.74 5.43 2.03
CA ASN A 54 -3.70 5.35 3.12
C ASN A 54 -3.36 4.26 4.14
N SER A 55 -2.82 3.12 3.68
CA SER A 55 -2.36 2.04 4.56
C SER A 55 -1.22 2.50 5.45
N ILE A 56 -0.26 3.23 4.90
CA ILE A 56 0.85 3.77 5.69
C ILE A 56 0.35 4.82 6.68
N TYR A 57 -0.59 5.70 6.29
CA TYR A 57 -1.22 6.62 7.23
C TYR A 57 -1.88 5.87 8.41
N HIS A 58 -2.76 4.92 8.12
CA HIS A 58 -3.53 4.21 9.14
C HIS A 58 -2.65 3.35 10.03
N VAL A 59 -1.74 2.56 9.47
CA VAL A 59 -0.88 1.67 10.28
C VAL A 59 -0.02 2.47 11.26
N PHE A 60 0.62 3.55 10.82
CA PHE A 60 1.43 4.36 11.73
C PHE A 60 0.60 5.18 12.70
N TYR A 61 -0.59 5.63 12.30
CA TYR A 61 -1.51 6.30 13.22
C TYR A 61 -1.97 5.33 14.32
N ASP A 62 -2.36 4.10 13.96
CA ASP A 62 -2.80 3.07 14.90
C ASP A 62 -1.65 2.66 15.85
N ILE A 63 -0.39 2.66 15.40
CA ILE A 63 0.79 2.47 16.26
C ILE A 63 0.94 3.64 17.25
N ALA A 64 0.84 4.88 16.77
CA ALA A 64 0.96 6.07 17.62
C ALA A 64 -0.16 6.11 18.68
N GLU A 65 -1.40 5.87 18.26
CA GLU A 65 -2.58 5.86 19.13
C GLU A 65 -2.51 4.78 20.22
N ARG A 66 -1.92 3.61 19.91
CA ARG A 66 -1.67 2.56 20.92
C ARG A 66 -0.55 2.92 21.90
N SER A 67 0.37 3.81 21.52
CA SER A 67 1.57 4.14 22.30
C SER A 67 1.38 5.34 23.22
N THR A 68 0.30 6.13 23.04
CA THR A 68 0.00 7.30 23.87
C THR A 68 -1.51 7.50 23.96
N GLU A 69 -1.97 7.98 25.12
CA GLU A 69 -3.32 8.53 25.24
C GLU A 69 -3.51 9.76 24.35
N GLN A 70 -4.77 10.19 24.19
CA GLN A 70 -5.14 11.38 23.42
C GLN A 70 -4.34 12.60 23.90
N SER A 71 -3.42 13.08 23.06
CA SER A 71 -2.45 14.11 23.44
C SER A 71 -2.11 15.06 22.29
N VAL A 72 -1.44 16.17 22.62
CA VAL A 72 -0.85 17.08 21.62
C VAL A 72 0.18 16.37 20.74
N VAL A 73 0.86 15.35 21.27
CA VAL A 73 1.82 14.52 20.53
C VAL A 73 1.10 13.65 19.50
N LEU A 74 0.01 12.98 19.88
CA LEU A 74 -0.80 12.20 18.94
C LEU A 74 -1.41 13.09 17.84
N THR A 75 -1.86 14.29 18.20
CA THR A 75 -2.37 15.30 17.25
C THR A 75 -1.29 15.73 16.26
N TYR A 76 -0.07 16.00 16.75
CA TYR A 76 1.08 16.29 15.90
C TYR A 76 1.41 15.13 14.97
N ALA A 77 1.51 13.90 15.49
CA ALA A 77 1.81 12.70 14.70
C ALA A 77 0.79 12.51 13.57
N LYS A 78 -0.50 12.59 13.88
CA LYS A 78 -1.59 12.55 12.88
C LYS A 78 -1.40 13.59 11.78
N SER A 79 -1.06 14.83 12.14
CA SER A 79 -0.84 15.92 11.19
C SER A 79 0.38 15.69 10.28
N GLN A 80 1.44 15.05 10.78
CA GLN A 80 2.63 14.72 9.99
C GLN A 80 2.34 13.56 9.05
N LEU A 81 1.68 12.50 9.55
CA LEU A 81 1.29 11.35 8.73
C LEU A 81 0.40 11.74 7.55
N PHE A 82 -0.55 12.67 7.76
CA PHE A 82 -1.45 13.14 6.70
C PHE A 82 -0.72 13.84 5.53
N LYS A 83 0.49 14.38 5.76
CA LYS A 83 1.30 15.05 4.72
C LYS A 83 2.08 14.06 3.85
N ILE A 84 2.13 12.79 4.23
CA ILE A 84 2.93 11.79 3.53
C ILE A 84 2.22 11.39 2.25
N GLN A 85 2.84 11.72 1.11
CA GLN A 85 2.35 11.41 -0.23
C GLN A 85 3.44 10.74 -1.06
N ASN A 86 3.07 10.07 -2.14
CA ASN A 86 3.98 9.38 -3.06
C ASN A 86 4.88 8.40 -2.30
N THR A 87 4.25 7.53 -1.50
CA THR A 87 4.87 6.74 -0.43
C THR A 87 5.64 5.52 -0.94
N ASN A 88 6.83 5.76 -1.48
CA ASN A 88 7.71 4.71 -1.98
C ASN A 88 8.44 3.96 -0.85
N SER A 89 9.07 2.83 -1.20
CA SER A 89 9.80 1.99 -0.23
C SER A 89 10.85 2.76 0.58
N LYS A 90 11.54 3.74 -0.02
CA LYS A 90 12.50 4.60 0.68
C LYS A 90 11.80 5.48 1.73
N LYS A 91 10.68 6.12 1.38
CA LYS A 91 9.91 6.95 2.31
C LYS A 91 9.32 6.13 3.46
N ILE A 92 8.83 4.92 3.17
CA ILE A 92 8.34 3.98 4.20
C ILE A 92 9.45 3.69 5.21
N ARG A 93 10.67 3.37 4.75
CA ARG A 93 11.82 3.15 5.65
C ARG A 93 12.19 4.37 6.49
N ILE A 94 12.20 5.55 5.88
CA ILE A 94 12.50 6.81 6.59
C ILE A 94 11.44 7.07 7.66
N LEU A 95 10.17 6.90 7.34
CA LEU A 95 9.07 7.05 8.29
C LEU A 95 9.19 6.04 9.44
N THR A 96 9.44 4.77 9.11
CA THR A 96 9.60 3.71 10.11
C THR A 96 10.72 4.05 11.08
N LYS A 97 11.89 4.46 10.57
CA LYS A 97 13.03 4.91 11.38
C LYS A 97 12.68 6.10 12.29
N SER A 98 11.82 7.01 11.81
CA SER A 98 11.41 8.19 12.60
C SER A 98 10.48 7.84 13.75
N PHE A 99 9.74 6.71 13.66
CA PHE A 99 8.94 6.19 14.76
C PHE A 99 9.81 5.43 15.76
N ASN A 100 10.68 4.55 15.26
CA ASN A 100 11.66 3.84 16.07
C ASN A 100 12.89 3.51 15.22
N PRO A 101 14.09 3.98 15.60
CA PRO A 101 15.33 3.69 14.89
C PRO A 101 15.62 2.18 14.76
N ASP A 102 15.24 1.38 15.75
CA ASP A 102 15.54 -0.06 15.80
C ASP A 102 14.72 -0.86 14.77
N TRP A 103 13.60 -0.32 14.31
CA TRP A 103 12.76 -0.94 13.28
C TRP A 103 13.31 -0.77 11.86
N HIS A 104 14.32 0.09 11.67
CA HIS A 104 14.83 0.45 10.35
C HIS A 104 15.50 -0.72 9.63
N ASP A 105 16.40 -1.43 10.31
CA ASP A 105 17.18 -2.51 9.69
C ASP A 105 16.35 -3.77 9.45
N PRO A 106 15.51 -4.24 10.39
CA PRO A 106 14.57 -5.33 10.13
C PRO A 106 13.65 -5.05 8.92
N LEU A 107 13.08 -3.85 8.84
CA LEU A 107 12.26 -3.47 7.68
C LEU A 107 13.07 -3.37 6.39
N ARG A 108 14.30 -2.85 6.45
CA ARG A 108 15.20 -2.77 5.28
C ARG A 108 15.42 -4.17 4.72
N ASP A 109 15.76 -5.12 5.56
CA ASP A 109 16.08 -6.50 5.16
C ASP A 109 14.82 -7.18 4.61
N PHE A 110 13.69 -7.04 5.30
CA PHE A 110 12.40 -7.54 4.83
C PHE A 110 12.02 -6.97 3.45
N LEU A 111 12.30 -5.69 3.18
CA LEU A 111 12.03 -5.04 1.89
C LEU A 111 12.96 -5.49 0.75
N GLN A 112 14.17 -5.98 1.07
CA GLN A 112 15.14 -6.47 0.09
C GLN A 112 14.79 -7.89 -0.38
N GLU A 113 14.17 -8.68 0.48
CA GLU A 113 13.65 -10.00 0.14
C GLU A 113 12.48 -9.95 -0.85
N ASN A 114 12.35 -11.01 -1.65
CA ASN A 114 11.20 -11.26 -2.54
C ASN A 114 10.79 -10.10 -3.47
N ASN A 115 11.71 -9.16 -3.74
CA ASN A 115 11.46 -7.94 -4.53
C ASN A 115 10.34 -7.04 -3.96
N ARG A 116 10.13 -7.02 -2.64
CA ARG A 116 9.05 -6.23 -2.01
C ARG A 116 9.22 -4.72 -2.23
N SER A 117 10.43 -4.20 -2.06
CA SER A 117 10.75 -2.80 -2.35
C SER A 117 10.48 -2.41 -3.80
N THR A 118 10.90 -3.27 -4.74
CA THR A 118 10.64 -3.11 -6.18
C THR A 118 9.14 -3.08 -6.48
N ALA A 119 8.34 -3.90 -5.80
CA ALA A 119 6.90 -3.97 -6.01
C ALA A 119 6.17 -2.67 -5.67
N ILE A 120 6.49 -2.09 -4.51
CA ILE A 120 5.95 -0.78 -4.09
C ILE A 120 6.35 0.30 -5.10
N ASN A 121 7.63 0.32 -5.46
CA ASN A 121 8.16 1.32 -6.38
C ASN A 121 7.55 1.18 -7.79
N TYR A 122 7.25 -0.04 -8.22
CA TYR A 122 6.59 -0.32 -9.50
C TYR A 122 5.19 0.31 -9.55
N ILE A 123 4.34 0.06 -8.55
CA ILE A 123 2.97 0.62 -8.52
C ILE A 123 3.01 2.15 -8.56
N LEU A 124 3.91 2.77 -7.81
CA LEU A 124 4.05 4.23 -7.82
C LEU A 124 4.58 4.78 -9.13
N LYS A 125 5.56 4.09 -9.75
CA LYS A 125 6.09 4.46 -11.06
C LYS A 125 4.99 4.40 -12.12
N GLU A 126 4.21 3.33 -12.15
CA GLU A 126 3.12 3.19 -13.13
C GLU A 126 2.02 4.22 -12.89
N ARG A 127 1.62 4.47 -11.63
CA ARG A 127 0.69 5.56 -11.31
C ARG A 127 1.21 6.91 -11.79
N HIS A 128 2.51 7.18 -11.60
CA HIS A 128 3.13 8.43 -12.04
C HIS A 128 3.09 8.55 -13.57
N ASN A 129 3.41 7.48 -14.32
CA ASN A 129 3.30 7.45 -15.77
C ASN A 129 1.86 7.73 -16.24
N ILE A 130 0.87 7.03 -15.66
CA ILE A 130 -0.55 7.17 -15.99
C ILE A 130 -1.03 8.60 -15.72
N ALA A 131 -0.72 9.16 -14.55
CA ALA A 131 -1.15 10.51 -14.17
C ALA A 131 -0.55 11.61 -15.08
N HIS A 132 0.62 11.35 -15.66
CA HIS A 132 1.27 12.26 -16.62
C HIS A 132 0.96 11.93 -18.09
N GLY A 133 0.05 10.99 -18.36
CA GLY A 133 -0.33 10.61 -19.74
C GLY A 133 0.80 9.95 -20.53
N ARG A 134 1.80 9.36 -19.84
CA ARG A 134 2.89 8.62 -20.48
C ARG A 134 2.46 7.19 -20.77
N ASP A 135 3.21 6.53 -21.65
CA ASP A 135 3.03 5.11 -21.91
C ASP A 135 3.19 4.30 -20.62
N SER A 136 2.27 3.35 -20.43
CA SER A 136 2.30 2.39 -19.34
C SER A 136 2.00 1.02 -19.94
N THR A 137 2.95 0.10 -19.78
CA THR A 137 2.86 -1.29 -20.23
C THR A 137 2.36 -2.20 -19.11
N ILE A 138 1.63 -1.64 -18.15
CA ILE A 138 1.14 -2.37 -16.99
C ILE A 138 0.15 -3.45 -17.41
N THR A 139 0.29 -4.65 -16.83
CA THR A 139 -0.68 -5.74 -16.99
C THR A 139 -1.36 -6.04 -15.67
N ILE A 140 -2.61 -6.52 -15.74
CA ILE A 140 -3.40 -6.85 -14.53
C ILE A 140 -2.69 -7.89 -13.65
N ARG A 141 -2.08 -8.90 -14.28
CA ARG A 141 -1.27 -9.91 -13.58
C ARG A 141 -0.10 -9.28 -12.84
N LYS A 142 0.65 -8.39 -13.50
CA LYS A 142 1.81 -7.76 -12.87
C LYS A 142 1.40 -6.83 -11.74
N LEU A 143 0.28 -6.12 -11.88
CA LEU A 143 -0.27 -5.29 -10.82
C LEU A 143 -0.69 -6.12 -9.60
N GLU A 144 -1.38 -7.24 -9.81
CA GLU A 144 -1.79 -8.18 -8.75
C GLU A 144 -0.57 -8.76 -8.00
N GLU A 145 0.46 -9.22 -8.72
CA GLU A 145 1.71 -9.74 -8.14
C GLU A 145 2.42 -8.67 -7.27
N ASN A 146 2.50 -7.43 -7.75
CA ASN A 146 3.15 -6.36 -6.99
C ASN A 146 2.30 -5.85 -5.82
N LEU A 147 0.98 -5.87 -5.96
CA LEU A 147 0.07 -5.54 -4.86
C LEU A 147 0.26 -6.54 -3.73
N SER A 148 0.22 -7.84 -4.02
CA SER A 148 0.40 -8.90 -3.01
C SER A 148 1.67 -8.71 -2.18
N LYS A 149 2.81 -8.42 -2.83
CA LYS A 149 4.07 -8.13 -2.12
C LYS A 149 4.03 -6.84 -1.30
N THR A 150 3.28 -5.85 -1.78
CA THR A 150 3.09 -4.59 -1.04
C THR A 150 2.24 -4.81 0.22
N ILE A 151 1.23 -5.68 0.14
CA ILE A 151 0.43 -6.09 1.29
C ILE A 151 1.30 -6.75 2.37
N GLU A 152 2.21 -7.66 1.98
CA GLU A 152 3.15 -8.28 2.93
C GLU A 152 3.93 -7.24 3.74
N VAL A 153 4.37 -6.14 3.08
CA VAL A 153 5.08 -5.05 3.74
C VAL A 153 4.19 -4.28 4.71
N ILE A 154 2.96 -3.96 4.30
CA ILE A 154 2.01 -3.24 5.17
C ILE A 154 1.71 -4.08 6.41
N GLN A 155 1.48 -5.39 6.25
CA GLN A 155 1.27 -6.31 7.35
C GLN A 155 2.50 -6.46 8.25
N TYR A 156 3.70 -6.49 7.67
CA TYR A 156 4.93 -6.52 8.45
C TYR A 156 5.05 -5.29 9.35
N ILE A 157 4.77 -4.09 8.82
CA ILE A 157 4.83 -2.84 9.59
C ILE A 157 3.74 -2.82 10.67
N GLU A 158 2.53 -3.29 10.36
CA GLU A 158 1.44 -3.35 11.33
C GLU A 158 1.78 -4.20 12.58
N ASN A 159 2.62 -5.22 12.40
CA ASN A 159 3.03 -6.18 13.42
C ASN A 159 4.47 -5.95 13.93
N ILE A 160 5.10 -4.81 13.63
CA ILE A 160 6.49 -4.54 14.02
C ILE A 160 6.64 -4.11 15.50
N THR A 161 5.52 -3.84 16.16
CA THR A 161 5.40 -3.51 17.58
C THR A 161 5.26 -4.76 18.44
#